data_AF-A0A100JT99-F1
#
_entry.id   AF-A0A100JT99-F1
#
_cell.length_a   1.000
_cell.length_b   1.000
_cell.length_c   1.000
_cell.angle_alpha   90.00
_cell.angle_beta   90.00
_cell.angle_gamma   90.00
#
_symmetry.space_group_name_H-M   'P 1'
#
loop_
_entity.id
_entity.type
_entity.pdbx_description
1 polymer ?
#
loop_
_entity_poly.entity_id
_entity_poly.type
_entity_poly.pdbx_seq_one_letter_code
_entity_poly.pdbx_strand_id
1 'polypeptide(L)'
;MVPLPSAYVIAGMDTTINAIGDTALLFARHPQAYQEVRAEPALIGPALAVSEMSRIVVDFDRCEGHGLCEQTAPEVFRLDDEGELQLTHEEVAPVDERAVAAAVRVCPVAALKVRP
;
A
#
# COMPACT_ATOMS: atom_id res chain seq x y z
N MET A 1 -4.08 24.13 34.62
CA MET A 1 -4.42 22.72 34.91
C MET A 1 -4.87 22.11 33.59
N VAL A 2 -3.99 21.39 32.89
CA VAL A 2 -4.34 20.78 31.59
C VAL A 2 -5.29 19.61 31.89
N PRO A 3 -6.46 19.52 31.23
CA PRO A 3 -7.39 18.42 31.46
C PRO A 3 -6.75 17.10 31.02
N LEU A 4 -7.01 16.01 31.77
CA LEU A 4 -6.39 14.69 31.56
C LEU A 4 -6.43 14.20 30.10
N PRO A 5 -7.52 14.39 29.31
CA PRO A 5 -7.54 14.00 27.90
C PRO A 5 -6.51 14.75 27.05
N SER A 6 -6.33 16.06 27.30
CA SER A 6 -5.34 16.87 26.58
C SER A 6 -3.92 16.50 26.97
N ALA A 7 -3.66 16.16 28.24
CA ALA A 7 -2.35 15.70 28.67
C ALA A 7 -1.96 14.36 28.01
N TYR A 8 -2.93 13.45 27.86
CA TYR A 8 -2.71 12.17 27.17
C TYR A 8 -2.37 12.36 25.68
N VAL A 9 -3.10 13.23 24.99
CA VAL A 9 -2.84 13.55 23.57
C VAL A 9 -1.47 14.17 23.39
N ILE A 10 -1.10 15.16 24.23
CA ILE A 10 0.21 15.82 24.17
C ILE A 10 1.33 14.79 24.38
N ALA A 11 1.23 13.94 25.41
CA ALA A 11 2.24 12.92 25.68
C ALA A 11 2.39 11.91 24.51
N GLY A 12 1.27 11.54 23.87
CA GLY A 12 1.29 10.70 22.68
C GLY A 12 1.98 11.37 21.49
N MET A 13 1.69 12.65 21.26
CA MET A 13 2.34 13.44 20.20
C MET A 13 3.84 13.61 20.46
N ASP A 14 4.24 13.95 21.69
CA ASP A 14 5.65 14.12 22.07
C ASP A 14 6.45 12.83 21.87
N THR A 15 5.87 11.68 22.24
CA THR A 15 6.49 10.37 22.01
C THR A 15 6.66 10.09 20.52
N THR A 16 5.64 10.43 19.72
CA THR A 16 5.68 10.24 18.26
C THR A 16 6.73 11.14 17.60
N ILE A 17 6.78 12.42 18.00
CA ILE A 17 7.76 13.40 17.48
C ILE A 17 9.18 12.95 17.82
N ASN A 18 9.43 12.52 19.06
CA ASN A 18 10.75 12.01 19.47
C ASN A 18 11.14 10.76 18.68
N ALA A 19 10.23 9.80 18.49
CA ALA A 19 10.51 8.59 17.73
C ALA A 19 10.87 8.88 16.25
N ILE A 20 10.15 9.79 15.60
CA ILE A 20 10.44 10.23 14.23
C ILE A 20 11.78 10.97 14.18
N GLY A 21 12.02 11.88 15.12
CA GLY A 21 13.26 12.66 15.22
C GLY A 21 14.49 11.78 15.41
N ASP A 22 14.43 10.80 16.32
CA ASP A 22 15.52 9.86 16.58
C ASP A 22 15.80 8.98 15.36
N THR A 23 14.76 8.52 14.68
CA THR A 23 14.89 7.73 13.44
C THR A 23 15.56 8.56 12.34
N ALA A 24 15.14 9.83 12.17
CA ALA A 24 15.75 10.75 11.20
C ALA A 24 17.23 11.01 11.54
N LEU A 25 17.56 11.22 12.81
CA LEU A 25 18.95 11.38 13.27
C LEU A 25 19.78 10.11 13.06
N LEU A 26 19.21 8.93 13.28
CA LEU A 26 19.87 7.65 13.04
C LEU A 26 20.24 7.50 11.57
N PHE A 27 19.29 7.71 10.65
CA PHE A 27 19.55 7.62 9.22
C PHE A 27 20.47 8.73 8.70
N ALA A 28 20.42 9.92 9.30
CA ALA A 28 21.38 10.98 8.98
C ALA A 28 22.83 10.60 9.37
N ARG A 29 23.03 9.89 10.49
CA ARG A 29 24.35 9.40 10.92
C ARG A 29 24.79 8.15 10.17
N HIS A 30 23.83 7.33 9.72
CA HIS A 30 24.05 6.04 9.07
C HIS A 30 23.32 5.97 7.72
N PRO A 31 23.77 6.72 6.70
CA PRO A 31 23.08 6.78 5.41
C PRO A 31 23.05 5.43 4.67
N GLN A 32 24.02 4.55 4.92
CA GLN A 32 24.03 3.19 4.35
C GLN A 32 22.88 2.33 4.87
N ALA A 33 22.58 2.39 6.17
CA ALA A 33 21.46 1.68 6.77
C ALA A 33 20.11 2.12 6.18
N TYR A 34 19.97 3.41 5.83
CA TYR A 34 18.79 3.90 5.12
C TYR A 34 18.65 3.28 3.72
N GLN A 35 19.75 3.15 2.97
CA GLN A 35 19.73 2.53 1.65
C GLN A 35 19.40 1.04 1.72
N GLU A 36 19.94 0.33 2.70
CA GLU A 36 19.64 -1.09 2.94
C GLU A 36 18.16 -1.30 3.26
N VAL A 37 17.62 -0.54 4.20
CA VAL A 37 16.21 -0.57 4.56
C VAL A 37 15.30 -0.20 3.39
N ARG A 38 15.70 0.79 2.57
CA ARG A 38 14.95 1.18 1.38
C ARG A 38 14.97 0.12 0.28
N ALA A 39 16.08 -0.60 0.13
CA ALA A 39 16.20 -1.67 -0.85
C ALA A 39 15.47 -2.94 -0.41
N GLU A 40 15.41 -3.18 0.90
CA GLU A 40 14.73 -4.34 1.49
C GLU A 40 13.84 -3.91 2.68
N PRO A 41 12.61 -3.43 2.41
CA PRO A 41 11.68 -2.95 3.44
C PRO A 41 11.28 -4.01 4.48
N ALA A 42 11.49 -5.29 4.15
CA ALA A 42 11.31 -6.40 5.09
C ALA A 42 12.16 -6.26 6.37
N LEU A 43 13.25 -5.48 6.34
CA LEU A 43 14.14 -5.25 7.48
C LEU A 43 13.55 -4.39 8.61
N ILE A 44 12.47 -3.62 8.35
CA ILE A 44 11.86 -2.70 9.34
C ILE A 44 10.89 -3.43 10.29
N GLY A 45 10.66 -4.73 10.05
CA GLY A 45 9.70 -5.53 10.80
C GLY A 45 8.24 -5.22 10.44
N PRO A 46 7.32 -6.18 10.63
CA PRO A 46 5.95 -6.07 10.11
C PRO A 46 5.11 -4.96 10.78
N ALA A 47 5.53 -4.46 11.94
CA ALA A 47 4.83 -3.41 12.66
C ALA A 47 5.12 -2.00 12.09
N LEU A 48 6.19 -1.84 11.31
CA LEU A 48 6.62 -0.57 10.70
C LEU A 48 6.71 -0.63 9.17
N ALA A 49 6.45 -1.80 8.57
CA ALA A 49 6.31 -1.95 7.13
C ALA A 49 5.07 -1.19 6.67
N VAL A 50 5.26 0.08 6.33
CA VAL A 50 4.27 0.82 5.56
C VAL A 50 4.32 0.20 4.17
N SER A 51 3.23 -0.43 3.77
CA SER A 51 3.12 -1.04 2.46
C SER A 51 3.52 -0.04 1.38
N GLU A 52 4.62 -0.34 0.70
CA GLU A 52 5.09 0.46 -0.42
C GLU A 52 4.05 0.39 -1.55
N MET A 53 3.95 1.47 -2.32
CA MET A 53 3.02 1.56 -3.45
C MET A 53 3.33 0.43 -4.43
N SER A 54 2.47 -0.59 -4.43
CA SER A 54 2.60 -1.74 -5.32
C SER A 54 2.02 -1.41 -6.70
N ARG A 55 2.41 -2.09 -7.77
CA ARG A 55 1.84 -1.90 -9.11
C ARG A 55 0.93 -3.05 -9.51
N ILE A 56 -0.20 -2.71 -10.14
CA ILE A 56 -1.11 -3.66 -10.78
C ILE A 56 -0.53 -4.03 -12.15
N VAL A 57 -0.41 -5.33 -12.42
CA VAL A 57 -0.03 -5.86 -13.72
C VAL A 57 -1.17 -6.70 -14.25
N VAL A 58 -1.63 -6.38 -15.45
CA VAL A 58 -2.70 -7.07 -16.17
C VAL A 58 -2.12 -7.81 -17.36
N ASP A 59 -2.44 -9.10 -17.46
CA ASP A 59 -2.20 -9.92 -18.64
C ASP A 59 -3.46 -9.88 -19.53
N PHE A 60 -3.47 -8.96 -20.49
CA PHE A 60 -4.63 -8.74 -21.37
C PHE A 60 -4.91 -9.95 -22.29
N ASP A 61 -3.88 -10.71 -22.67
CA ASP A 61 -4.07 -11.93 -23.48
C ASP A 61 -4.85 -13.02 -22.74
N ARG A 62 -4.80 -13.00 -21.39
CA ARG A 62 -5.57 -13.92 -20.53
C ARG A 62 -6.85 -13.31 -19.99
N CYS A 63 -7.06 -12.00 -20.16
CA CYS A 63 -8.24 -11.33 -19.66
C CYS A 63 -9.44 -11.65 -20.56
N GLU A 64 -10.50 -12.19 -19.97
CA GLU A 64 -11.72 -12.57 -20.69
C GLU A 64 -12.93 -11.71 -20.29
N GLY A 65 -12.73 -10.60 -19.58
CA GLY A 65 -13.81 -9.64 -19.28
C GLY A 65 -14.87 -10.13 -18.27
N HIS A 66 -14.53 -11.05 -17.35
CA HIS A 66 -15.49 -11.61 -16.37
C HIS A 66 -16.07 -10.59 -15.36
N GLY A 67 -15.46 -9.41 -15.19
CA GLY A 67 -15.97 -8.31 -14.36
C GLY A 67 -15.90 -8.51 -12.84
N LEU A 68 -15.32 -9.61 -12.36
CA LEU A 68 -15.22 -9.89 -10.92
C LEU A 68 -14.23 -8.95 -10.20
N CYS A 69 -13.21 -8.45 -10.91
CA CYS A 69 -12.28 -7.46 -10.38
C CYS A 69 -12.96 -6.10 -10.15
N GLU A 70 -13.77 -5.63 -11.09
CA GLU A 70 -14.58 -4.42 -10.95
C GLU A 70 -15.59 -4.54 -9.81
N GLN A 71 -16.28 -5.68 -9.67
CA GLN A 71 -17.19 -5.89 -8.53
C GLN A 71 -16.48 -5.87 -7.17
N THR A 72 -15.23 -6.31 -7.13
CA THR A 72 -14.46 -6.43 -5.88
C THR A 72 -13.74 -5.12 -5.51
N ALA A 73 -13.28 -4.39 -6.52
CA ALA A 73 -12.52 -3.15 -6.36
C ALA A 73 -12.90 -2.12 -7.46
N PRO A 74 -14.13 -1.58 -7.42
CA PRO A 74 -14.69 -0.72 -8.48
C PRO A 74 -13.98 0.64 -8.62
N GLU A 75 -13.28 1.08 -7.57
CA GLU A 75 -12.49 2.31 -7.61
C GLU A 75 -11.23 2.16 -8.46
N VAL A 76 -10.77 0.91 -8.68
CA VAL A 76 -9.49 0.59 -9.33
C VAL A 76 -9.69 -0.05 -10.70
N PHE A 77 -10.65 -0.96 -10.81
CA PHE A 77 -10.92 -1.73 -12.03
C PHE A 77 -12.28 -1.33 -12.60
N ARG A 78 -12.33 -1.11 -13.92
CA ARG A 78 -13.56 -0.84 -14.65
C ARG A 78 -13.54 -1.61 -15.96
N LEU A 79 -14.63 -2.29 -16.32
CA LEU A 79 -14.83 -2.74 -17.68
C LEU A 79 -15.56 -1.67 -18.48
N ASP A 80 -15.21 -1.49 -19.74
CA ASP A 80 -16.03 -0.72 -20.67
C ASP A 80 -17.18 -1.55 -21.25
N ASP A 81 -17.97 -0.92 -22.12
CA ASP A 81 -19.15 -1.53 -22.74
C ASP A 81 -18.78 -2.72 -23.66
N GLU A 82 -17.51 -2.81 -24.08
CA GLU A 82 -16.96 -3.92 -24.86
C GLU A 82 -16.38 -5.05 -23.98
N GLY A 83 -16.34 -4.87 -22.65
CA GLY A 83 -15.80 -5.84 -21.70
C GLY A 83 -14.28 -5.78 -21.55
N GLU A 84 -13.64 -4.74 -22.06
CA GLU A 84 -12.20 -4.52 -21.95
C GLU A 84 -11.86 -3.87 -20.61
N LEU A 85 -10.79 -4.37 -19.97
CA LEU A 85 -10.39 -3.91 -18.64
C LEU A 85 -9.61 -2.61 -18.70
N GLN A 86 -10.07 -1.62 -17.93
CA GLN A 86 -9.40 -0.35 -17.71
C GLN A 86 -9.05 -0.19 -16.23
N LEU A 87 -7.87 0.37 -15.96
CA LEU A 87 -7.42 0.74 -14.63
C LEU A 87 -7.60 2.24 -14.42
N THR A 88 -8.19 2.63 -13.30
CA THR A 88 -8.24 4.04 -12.88
C THR A 88 -6.83 4.56 -12.57
N HIS A 89 -6.01 3.71 -11.95
CA HIS A 89 -4.62 3.96 -11.57
C HIS A 89 -3.89 2.63 -11.48
N GLU A 90 -2.61 2.62 -11.85
CA GLU A 90 -1.78 1.41 -11.81
C GLU A 90 -1.06 1.24 -10.47
N GLU A 91 -0.83 2.33 -9.75
CA GLU A 91 -0.16 2.35 -8.44
C GLU A 91 -1.18 2.09 -7.33
N VAL A 92 -1.01 1.01 -6.59
CA VAL A 92 -1.85 0.62 -5.46
C VAL A 92 -1.44 1.43 -4.23
N ALA A 93 -2.29 2.37 -3.84
CA ALA A 93 -2.14 3.05 -2.56
C ALA A 93 -2.37 2.06 -1.39
N PRO A 94 -1.76 2.29 -0.21
CA PRO A 94 -1.96 1.43 0.98
C PRO A 94 -3.45 1.23 1.36
N VAL A 95 -4.30 2.21 1.06
CA VAL A 95 -5.74 2.14 1.33
C VAL A 95 -6.46 1.15 0.41
N ASP A 96 -5.97 0.95 -0.81
CA ASP A 96 -6.59 0.11 -1.84
C ASP A 96 -6.05 -1.33 -1.83
N GLU A 97 -4.93 -1.60 -1.16
CA GLU A 97 -4.24 -2.90 -1.19
C GLU A 97 -5.14 -4.10 -0.90
N ARG A 98 -6.01 -3.98 0.10
CA ARG A 98 -6.92 -5.08 0.46
C ARG A 98 -7.91 -5.35 -0.66
N ALA A 99 -8.47 -4.31 -1.27
CA ALA A 99 -9.43 -4.43 -2.36
C ALA A 99 -8.75 -5.00 -3.61
N VAL A 100 -7.58 -4.48 -3.97
CA VAL A 100 -6.78 -4.97 -5.11
C VAL A 100 -6.34 -6.41 -4.91
N ALA A 101 -5.87 -6.79 -3.71
CA ALA A 101 -5.49 -8.17 -3.41
C ALA A 101 -6.68 -9.13 -3.49
N ALA A 102 -7.87 -8.70 -3.10
CA ALA A 102 -9.09 -9.49 -3.26
C ALA A 102 -9.47 -9.64 -4.74
N ALA A 103 -9.40 -8.56 -5.53
CA ALA A 103 -9.68 -8.57 -6.96
C ALA A 103 -8.72 -9.51 -7.73
N VAL A 104 -7.44 -9.54 -7.34
CA VAL A 104 -6.46 -10.47 -7.91
C VAL A 104 -6.82 -11.93 -7.62
N ARG A 105 -7.29 -12.23 -6.40
CA ARG A 105 -7.65 -13.60 -5.98
C ARG A 105 -8.94 -14.10 -6.63
N VAL A 106 -9.89 -13.22 -6.93
CA VAL A 106 -11.18 -13.61 -7.52
C VAL A 106 -11.10 -13.81 -9.04
N CYS A 107 -10.00 -13.39 -9.69
CA CYS A 107 -9.83 -13.54 -11.13
C CYS A 107 -9.77 -15.03 -11.53
N PRO A 108 -10.77 -15.56 -12.27
CA PRO A 108 -10.89 -16.99 -12.54
C PRO A 108 -9.80 -17.49 -13.47
N VAL A 109 -9.29 -16.60 -14.32
CA VAL A 109 -8.24 -16.87 -15.32
C VAL A 109 -6.86 -16.38 -14.88
N ALA A 110 -6.72 -15.86 -13.64
CA ALA A 110 -5.48 -15.34 -13.07
C ALA A 110 -4.71 -14.36 -13.99
N ALA A 111 -5.44 -13.44 -14.62
CA ALA A 111 -4.91 -12.36 -15.46
C ALA A 111 -4.29 -11.20 -14.65
N LEU A 112 -4.63 -11.06 -13.37
CA LEU A 112 -4.17 -9.97 -12.51
C LEU A 112 -3.01 -10.39 -11.60
N LYS A 113 -2.05 -9.49 -11.39
CA LYS A 113 -0.95 -9.63 -10.43
C LYS A 113 -0.64 -8.30 -9.75
N VAL A 114 -0.15 -8.38 -8.52
CA VAL A 114 0.46 -7.24 -7.81
C VAL A 114 1.98 -7.44 -7.79
N ARG A 115 2.71 -6.36 -7.99
CA ARG A 115 4.19 -6.30 -7.87
C ARG A 115 4.56 -5.22 -6.86
N PRO A 116 5.56 -5.44 -6.00
CA PRO A 116 6.18 -4.34 -5.27
C PRO A 116 6.86 -3.37 -6.24
#